data_AF-A0A5J4VX30-F1
#
_entry.id   AF-A0A5J4VX30-F1
#
_cell.length_a   1.000
_cell.length_b   1.000
_cell.length_c   1.000
_cell.angle_alpha   90.00
_cell.angle_beta   90.00
_cell.angle_gamma   90.00
#
_symmetry.space_group_name_H-M   'P 1'
#
loop_
_entity.id
_entity.type
_entity.pdbx_description
1 polymer ?
#
loop_
_entity_poly.entity_id
_entity_poly.type
_entity_poly.pdbx_seq_one_letter_code
_entity_poly.pdbx_strand_id
1 'polypeptide(L)'
;MNSGNLEHIIKTKKGRQISFPVSGNQSFGCGQRISVEVDMNSSPRKAVFFVDGIQQKNYVTGVPEEIRFFAFVQQKGSSFHITRSERLRLSSAHIDAESVAWKWGEDWKQN
;
A
#
# COMPACT_ATOMS: atom_id res chain seq x y z
N MET A 1 17.50 -9.74 11.84
CA MET A 1 17.23 -8.45 11.18
C MET A 1 16.56 -8.75 9.84
N ASN A 2 15.31 -8.33 9.65
CA ASN A 2 14.60 -8.47 8.38
C ASN A 2 15.29 -7.53 7.37
N SER A 3 15.89 -8.06 6.31
CA SER A 3 16.73 -7.30 5.38
C SER A 3 15.97 -6.27 4.54
N GLY A 4 14.64 -6.22 4.66
CA GLY A 4 13.80 -5.46 3.74
C GLY A 4 13.78 -6.08 2.34
N ASN A 5 14.08 -7.38 2.24
CA ASN A 5 14.02 -8.10 0.97
C ASN A 5 12.55 -8.18 0.50
N LEU A 6 12.22 -7.42 -0.54
CA LEU A 6 10.90 -7.38 -1.17
C LEU A 6 10.70 -8.46 -2.24
N GLU A 7 11.69 -9.32 -2.53
CA GLU A 7 11.62 -10.34 -3.58
C GLU A 7 10.44 -11.30 -3.41
N HIS A 8 10.03 -11.60 -2.18
CA HIS A 8 8.84 -12.42 -1.92
C HIS A 8 7.53 -11.74 -2.35
N ILE A 9 7.51 -10.40 -2.44
CA ILE A 9 6.36 -9.59 -2.86
C ILE A 9 6.46 -9.24 -4.35
N ILE A 10 7.69 -9.13 -4.88
CA ILE A 10 8.01 -8.77 -6.26
C ILE A 10 7.92 -10.02 -7.15
N LYS A 11 6.77 -10.22 -7.79
CA LYS A 11 6.61 -11.28 -8.79
C LYS A 11 7.27 -10.87 -10.11
N THR A 12 8.11 -11.73 -10.66
CA THR A 12 8.68 -11.56 -12.00
C THR A 12 8.16 -12.64 -12.96
N LYS A 13 7.75 -12.27 -14.18
CA LYS A 13 7.41 -13.21 -15.25
C LYS A 13 8.22 -12.87 -16.50
N LYS A 14 8.98 -13.84 -17.01
CA LYS A 14 9.87 -13.69 -18.19
C LYS A 14 10.81 -12.47 -18.08
N GLY A 15 11.42 -12.27 -16.91
CA GLY A 15 12.36 -11.16 -16.67
C GLY A 15 11.72 -9.77 -16.47
N ARG A 16 10.38 -9.67 -16.39
CA ARG A 16 9.68 -8.42 -16.07
C ARG A 16 8.98 -8.56 -14.73
N GLN A 17 9.20 -7.61 -13.82
CA GLN A 17 8.37 -7.47 -12.63
C GLN A 17 6.93 -7.20 -13.04
N ILE A 18 5.97 -7.90 -12.44
CA ILE A 18 4.54 -7.79 -12.72
C ILE A 18 3.79 -7.51 -11.43
N SER A 19 2.89 -6.53 -11.47
CA SER A 19 1.88 -6.27 -10.44
C SER A 19 0.51 -6.49 -11.05
N PHE A 20 -0.38 -7.15 -10.31
CA PHE A 20 -1.79 -7.25 -10.67
C PHE A 20 -2.60 -6.33 -9.75
N PRO A 21 -3.70 -5.73 -10.24
CA PRO A 21 -4.63 -5.02 -9.38
C PRO A 21 -5.09 -5.89 -8.21
N VAL A 22 -5.41 -5.26 -7.08
CA VAL A 22 -6.03 -5.95 -5.95
C VAL A 22 -7.53 -5.85 -6.07
N SER A 23 -8.22 -7.00 -6.07
CA SER A 23 -9.68 -7.04 -6.14
C SER A 23 -10.34 -6.15 -5.08
N GLY A 24 -11.29 -5.32 -5.51
CA GLY A 24 -12.00 -4.36 -4.67
C GLY A 24 -11.29 -3.01 -4.44
N ASN A 25 -10.03 -2.86 -4.79
CA ASN A 25 -9.42 -1.53 -4.90
C ASN A 25 -9.74 -0.91 -6.26
N GLN A 26 -9.85 0.41 -6.30
CA GLN A 26 -10.01 1.14 -7.55
C GLN A 26 -8.69 1.14 -8.34
N SER A 27 -8.80 1.07 -9.67
CA SER A 27 -7.69 1.41 -10.55
C SER A 27 -7.43 2.92 -10.49
N PHE A 28 -6.17 3.31 -10.73
CA PHE A 28 -5.79 4.72 -10.81
C PHE A 28 -5.04 5.02 -12.11
N GLY A 29 -5.08 6.29 -12.53
CA GLY A 29 -4.44 6.81 -13.73
C GLY A 29 -3.54 8.03 -13.45
N CYS A 30 -2.95 8.55 -14.52
CA CYS A 30 -2.11 9.74 -14.47
C CYS A 30 -2.90 10.95 -13.95
N GLY A 31 -2.27 11.76 -13.09
CA GLY A 31 -2.87 12.96 -12.51
C GLY A 31 -3.64 12.74 -11.21
N GLN A 32 -3.96 11.49 -10.87
CA GLN A 32 -4.60 11.17 -9.59
C GLN A 32 -3.60 11.14 -8.44
N ARG A 33 -4.08 11.43 -7.23
CA ARG A 33 -3.29 11.38 -6.01
C ARG A 33 -3.44 10.03 -5.33
N ILE A 34 -2.34 9.30 -5.21
CA ILE A 34 -2.26 8.10 -4.37
C ILE A 34 -1.67 8.51 -3.02
N SER A 35 -2.27 8.05 -1.93
CA SER A 35 -1.76 8.29 -0.58
C SER A 35 -1.87 7.06 0.29
N VAL A 36 -0.97 6.97 1.28
CA VAL A 36 -0.99 5.97 2.33
C VAL A 36 -0.96 6.68 3.67
N GLU A 37 -1.87 6.34 4.56
CA GLU A 37 -1.81 6.71 5.97
C GLU A 37 -1.30 5.51 6.77
N VAL A 38 -0.23 5.70 7.53
CA VAL A 38 0.29 4.65 8.42
C VAL A 38 0.09 5.06 9.86
N ASP A 39 -0.77 4.33 10.57
CA ASP A 39 -0.99 4.50 12.00
C ASP A 39 0.00 3.62 12.77
N MET A 40 1.05 4.27 13.27
CA MET A 40 2.11 3.64 14.05
C MET A 40 1.78 3.49 15.54
N ASN A 41 0.70 4.14 16.00
CA ASN A 41 0.30 4.16 17.42
C ASN A 41 -0.78 3.12 17.74
N SER A 42 -1.56 2.67 16.75
CA SER A 42 -2.55 1.63 16.97
C SER A 42 -1.92 0.26 17.22
N SER A 43 -2.65 -0.59 17.94
CA SER A 43 -2.33 -2.01 18.09
C SER A 43 -3.52 -2.84 17.62
N PRO A 44 -3.43 -3.53 16.47
CA PRO A 44 -2.28 -3.60 15.57
C PRO A 44 -2.03 -2.29 14.79
N ARG A 45 -0.78 -2.04 14.38
CA ARG A 45 -0.42 -0.94 13.46
C ARG A 45 -1.01 -1.21 12.09
N LYS A 46 -1.41 -0.16 11.37
CA LYS A 46 -2.11 -0.29 10.10
C LYS A 46 -1.61 0.69 9.05
N ALA A 47 -1.68 0.27 7.79
CA ALA A 47 -1.44 1.12 6.63
C ALA A 47 -2.69 1.07 5.72
N VAL A 48 -3.26 2.24 5.45
CA VAL A 48 -4.51 2.41 4.70
C VAL A 48 -4.23 3.23 3.45
N PHE A 49 -4.79 2.80 2.31
CA PHE A 49 -4.52 3.41 1.01
C PHE A 49 -5.71 4.22 0.51
N PHE A 50 -5.42 5.26 -0.26
CA PHE A 50 -6.43 6.13 -0.85
C PHE A 50 -6.06 6.50 -2.28
N VAL A 51 -7.07 6.72 -3.11
CA VAL A 51 -6.94 7.31 -4.46
C VAL A 51 -7.87 8.52 -4.50
N ASP A 52 -7.32 9.70 -4.78
CA ASP A 52 -8.01 11.00 -4.71
C ASP A 52 -8.73 11.23 -3.36
N GLY A 53 -8.17 10.69 -2.28
CA GLY A 53 -8.74 10.79 -0.94
C GLY A 53 -9.85 9.76 -0.65
N ILE A 54 -10.23 8.94 -1.62
CA ILE A 54 -11.20 7.85 -1.43
C ILE A 54 -10.45 6.62 -0.90
N GLN A 55 -10.84 6.16 0.29
CA GLN A 55 -10.24 4.98 0.92
C GLN A 55 -10.42 3.73 0.06
N GLN A 56 -9.39 2.89 0.02
CA GLN A 56 -9.40 1.61 -0.66
C GLN A 56 -9.90 0.49 0.24
N LYS A 57 -10.59 -0.50 -0.35
CA LYS A 57 -11.15 -1.65 0.36
C LYS A 57 -10.10 -2.40 1.16
N ASN A 58 -8.93 -2.59 0.57
CA ASN A 58 -7.85 -3.37 1.15
C ASN A 58 -6.89 -2.48 1.95
N TYR A 59 -6.55 -2.91 3.16
CA TYR A 59 -5.55 -2.27 4.02
C TYR A 59 -4.60 -3.30 4.62
N VAL A 60 -3.46 -2.85 5.15
CA VAL A 60 -2.46 -3.73 5.78
C VAL A 60 -2.49 -3.55 7.29
N THR A 61 -2.41 -4.65 8.03
CA THR A 61 -2.39 -4.68 9.49
C THR A 61 -1.16 -5.41 10.03
N GLY A 62 -0.72 -5.09 11.24
CA GLY A 62 0.46 -5.68 11.88
C GLY A 62 1.80 -5.18 11.31
N VAL A 63 1.84 -3.95 10.81
CA VAL A 63 3.06 -3.33 10.26
C VAL A 63 4.15 -3.21 11.35
N PRO A 64 5.44 -3.46 11.03
CA PRO A 64 6.54 -3.36 11.99
C PRO A 64 6.80 -1.94 12.49
N GLU A 65 7.65 -1.80 13.51
CA GLU A 65 8.04 -0.50 14.11
C GLU A 65 8.82 0.39 13.16
N GLU A 66 9.59 -0.23 12.27
CA GLU A 66 10.42 0.45 11.28
C GLU A 66 9.88 0.15 9.89
N ILE A 67 9.61 1.21 9.13
CA ILE A 67 9.06 1.12 7.79
C ILE A 67 9.87 1.95 6.80
N ARG A 68 9.81 1.56 5.53
CA ARG A 68 10.29 2.33 4.39
C ARG A 68 9.18 2.36 3.35
N PHE A 69 8.94 3.53 2.76
CA PHE A 69 8.02 3.65 1.64
C PHE A 69 8.74 3.27 0.34
N PHE A 70 8.10 2.41 -0.44
CA PHE A 70 8.58 1.99 -1.75
C PHE A 70 7.48 2.21 -2.78
N ALA A 71 7.82 2.84 -3.90
CA ALA A 71 6.91 3.03 -5.02
C ALA A 71 7.43 2.25 -6.23
N PHE A 72 6.60 1.36 -6.76
CA PHE A 72 6.94 0.56 -7.92
C PHE A 72 6.40 1.21 -9.20
N VAL A 73 7.31 1.65 -10.08
CA VAL A 73 6.98 2.28 -11.37
C VAL A 73 7.42 1.35 -12.50
N GLN A 74 6.46 0.71 -13.16
CA GLN A 74 6.73 -0.35 -14.14
C GLN A 74 6.85 0.17 -15.59
N GLN A 75 6.03 1.15 -15.97
CA GLN A 75 5.86 1.56 -17.36
C GLN A 75 6.91 2.60 -17.77
N LYS A 76 7.43 2.47 -19.01
CA LYS A 76 8.45 3.38 -19.53
C LYS A 76 7.92 4.81 -19.60
N GLY A 77 8.68 5.76 -19.07
CA GLY A 77 8.31 7.18 -19.04
C GLY A 77 7.34 7.55 -17.93
N SER A 78 6.85 6.59 -17.13
CA SER A 78 6.08 6.89 -15.93
C SER A 78 6.98 7.50 -14.86
N SER A 79 6.40 8.43 -14.11
CA SER A 79 7.02 9.03 -12.94
C SER A 79 5.92 9.40 -11.95
N PHE A 80 6.33 9.67 -10.72
CA PHE A 80 5.48 10.26 -9.71
C PHE A 80 6.30 11.34 -9.01
N HIS A 81 5.62 12.25 -8.32
CA HIS A 81 6.26 13.19 -7.42
C HIS A 81 5.57 13.14 -6.06
N ILE A 82 6.33 13.31 -5.00
CA ILE A 82 5.79 13.33 -3.63
C ILE A 82 5.26 14.74 -3.40
N THR A 83 3.94 14.87 -3.27
CA THR A 83 3.29 16.18 -3.04
C THR A 83 3.09 16.50 -1.57
N ARG A 84 3.12 15.49 -0.69
CA ARG A 84 2.91 15.64 0.75
C ARG A 84 3.57 14.50 1.51
N SER A 85 4.30 14.83 2.57
CA SER A 85 4.83 13.89 3.56
C SER A 85 4.80 14.60 4.91
N GLU A 86 3.94 14.13 5.81
CA GLU A 86 3.70 14.79 7.08
C GLU A 86 3.17 13.82 8.13
N ARG A 87 3.21 14.26 9.38
CA ARG A 87 2.58 13.57 10.49
C ARG A 87 1.16 14.12 10.70
N LEU A 88 0.17 13.26 10.51
CA LEU A 88 -1.22 13.59 10.82
C LEU A 88 -1.49 13.48 12.32
N ARG A 89 -2.34 14.35 12.86
CA ARG A 89 -2.83 14.27 14.25
C ARG A 89 -3.96 13.25 14.40
N LEU A 90 -4.81 13.16 13.39
CA LEU A 90 -5.94 12.23 13.30
C LEU A 90 -5.86 11.55 11.94
N SER A 91 -6.08 10.24 11.92
CA SER A 91 -6.20 9.50 10.66
C SER A 91 -7.55 9.81 10.02
N SER A 92 -7.55 9.90 8.69
CA SER A 92 -8.77 9.98 7.88
C SER A 92 -9.34 8.58 7.57
N ALA A 93 -8.62 7.51 7.95
CA ALA A 93 -9.03 6.15 7.68
C ALA A 93 -10.26 5.74 8.48
N HIS A 94 -11.21 5.10 7.80
CA HIS A 94 -12.42 4.52 8.35
C HIS A 94 -12.48 3.04 7.99
N ILE A 95 -12.10 2.16 8.92
CA ILE A 95 -12.17 0.71 8.72
C ILE A 95 -13.53 0.19 9.17
N ASP A 96 -14.23 -0.50 8.29
CA ASP A 96 -15.58 -1.04 8.50
C ASP A 96 -15.68 -2.53 8.13
N ALA A 97 -16.90 -3.07 8.13
CA ALA A 97 -17.17 -4.47 7.82
C ALA A 97 -16.88 -4.85 6.36
N GLU A 98 -16.80 -3.88 5.44
CA GLU A 98 -16.49 -4.14 4.03
C GLU A 98 -14.98 -4.09 3.75
N SER A 99 -14.22 -3.55 4.69
CA SER A 99 -12.76 -3.43 4.60
C SER A 99 -12.06 -4.80 4.76
N VAL A 100 -11.04 -5.04 3.95
CA VAL A 100 -10.26 -6.30 3.95
C VAL A 100 -8.86 -6.06 4.48
N ALA A 101 -8.53 -6.74 5.58
CA ALA A 101 -7.24 -6.66 6.24
C ALA A 101 -6.26 -7.69 5.66
N TRP A 102 -5.08 -7.25 5.25
CA TRP A 102 -3.95 -8.09 4.89
C TRP A 102 -2.89 -8.02 5.98
N LYS A 103 -2.56 -9.15 6.59
CA LYS A 103 -1.55 -9.18 7.65
C LYS A 103 -0.15 -9.09 7.06
N TRP A 104 0.65 -8.17 7.58
CA TRP A 104 2.03 -8.01 7.16
C TRP A 104 2.84 -9.29 7.37
N GLY A 105 3.71 -9.61 6.41
CA GLY A 105 4.59 -10.77 6.44
C GLY A 105 3.94 -12.09 6.01
N GLU A 106 2.67 -12.08 5.60
CA GLU A 106 1.98 -13.25 5.05
C GLU A 106 1.91 -13.20 3.52
N ASP A 107 1.71 -14.36 2.89
CA ASP A 107 1.47 -14.45 1.45
C ASP A 107 0.06 -13.96 1.11
N TRP A 108 -0.02 -12.80 0.46
CA TRP A 108 -1.30 -12.23 0.06
C TRP A 108 -1.81 -12.88 -1.23
N LYS A 109 -2.78 -13.78 -1.08
CA LYS A 109 -3.46 -14.47 -2.19
C LYS A 109 -4.84 -13.87 -2.39
N GLN A 110 -5.09 -13.35 -3.59
CA GLN A 110 -6.43 -12.94 -4.00
C GLN A 110 -7.21 -14.20 -4.41
N ASN A 111 -8.46 -14.30 -3.94
CA ASN A 111 -9.40 -15.34 -4.35
C ASN A 111 -9.98 -15.06 -5.74
#